data_AF-A0A1I8GWG3-F1
#
_entry.id   AF-A0A1I8GWG3-F1
#
_cell.length_a   1.000
_cell.length_b   1.000
_cell.length_c   1.000
_cell.angle_alpha   90.00
_cell.angle_beta   90.00
_cell.angle_gamma   90.00
#
_symmetry.space_group_name_H-M   'P 1'
#
loop_
_entity.id
_entity.type
_entity.pdbx_description
1 polymer ?
#
loop_
_entity_poly.entity_id
_entity_poly.type
_entity_poly.pdbx_seq_one_letter_code
_entity_poly.pdbx_strand_id
1 'polypeptide(L)'
;GGGGGAGSSGGSAGFASQIGLSRSIFGKAHAYNKDRCKTLLVIDEPHTDWSKYFRGRKILTDYDIRVEQAVFADIRLTANTHFGCTVELMGSGGQQADGKSARSFKPDFVLVRQHVRDADKDWRRLIIGFMHAGVPTINSAMALFNCSERAWLFAHLAQIQSRVGDDNFPLIEQNYFPCYQDLEFKLRANRSTNFLDVVN
;
A
#
# COMPACT_ATOMS: atom_id res chain seq x y z
N GLY A 1 -72.80 25.23 -48.31
CA GLY A 1 -72.62 26.56 -47.71
C GLY A 1 -71.23 26.61 -47.12
N GLY A 2 -70.34 27.47 -47.62
CA GLY A 2 -70.22 28.87 -47.16
C GLY A 2 -69.20 28.86 -46.01
N GLY A 3 -67.94 29.22 -46.22
CA GLY A 3 -67.44 30.62 -46.19
C GLY A 3 -67.18 31.01 -44.72
N GLY A 4 -66.08 31.59 -44.28
CA GLY A 4 -64.87 32.15 -44.88
C GLY A 4 -64.17 33.01 -43.82
N GLY A 5 -62.86 33.24 -44.01
CA GLY A 5 -62.06 34.33 -43.42
C GLY A 5 -61.79 34.30 -41.89
N ALA A 6 -60.86 35.06 -41.33
CA ALA A 6 -59.68 35.80 -41.78
C ALA A 6 -59.06 36.43 -40.50
N GLY A 7 -57.77 36.81 -40.53
CA GLY A 7 -57.13 37.71 -39.54
C GLY A 7 -56.08 36.98 -38.68
N SER A 8 -54.76 37.10 -38.86
CA SER A 8 -53.82 38.23 -39.06
C SER A 8 -53.43 38.98 -37.78
N SER A 9 -52.13 39.28 -37.70
CA SER A 9 -51.41 40.18 -36.78
C SER A 9 -51.05 39.60 -35.39
N GLY A 10 -49.86 39.80 -34.84
CA GLY A 10 -48.69 40.56 -35.27
C GLY A 10 -47.68 40.69 -34.13
N GLY A 11 -46.39 40.85 -34.49
CA GLY A 11 -45.31 41.52 -33.75
C GLY A 11 -44.75 40.86 -32.47
N SER A 12 -43.47 40.46 -32.37
CA SER A 12 -42.19 41.21 -32.46
C SER A 12 -41.68 41.74 -31.11
N ALA A 13 -40.35 41.66 -30.94
CA ALA A 13 -39.48 42.03 -29.82
C ALA A 13 -39.32 40.94 -28.73
N GLY A 14 -38.13 40.45 -28.38
CA GLY A 14 -36.77 40.99 -28.50
C GLY A 14 -36.22 41.30 -27.11
N PHE A 15 -34.98 40.84 -26.85
CA PHE A 15 -34.12 41.12 -25.68
C PHE A 15 -34.49 40.33 -24.39
N ALA A 16 -33.58 39.77 -23.59
CA ALA A 16 -32.14 39.95 -23.47
C ALA A 16 -31.48 38.67 -22.92
N SER A 17 -30.21 38.47 -23.26
CA SER A 17 -29.33 37.54 -22.56
C SER A 17 -29.21 37.92 -21.09
N GLN A 18 -29.28 36.96 -20.17
CA GLN A 18 -28.64 37.14 -18.88
C GLN A 18 -27.92 35.86 -18.44
N ILE A 19 -26.62 36.08 -18.28
CA ILE A 19 -25.56 35.18 -17.89
C ILE A 19 -25.84 34.68 -16.48
N GLY A 20 -26.20 33.42 -16.34
CA GLY A 20 -26.20 32.69 -15.07
C GLY A 20 -24.82 32.07 -14.81
N LEU A 21 -23.81 32.91 -14.56
CA LEU A 21 -22.54 32.45 -13.98
C LEU A 21 -22.78 32.06 -12.52
N SER A 22 -23.24 30.83 -12.29
CA SER A 22 -23.08 30.19 -10.98
C SER A 22 -21.59 29.96 -10.78
N ARG A 23 -20.92 30.92 -10.13
CA ARG A 23 -19.59 30.73 -9.53
C ARG A 23 -19.72 29.58 -8.52
N SER A 24 -19.38 28.37 -8.95
CA SER A 24 -19.00 27.32 -8.02
C SER A 24 -17.74 27.82 -7.29
N ILE A 25 -17.93 28.22 -6.03
CA ILE A 25 -16.88 28.61 -5.08
C ILE A 25 -16.23 27.35 -4.45
N PHE A 26 -16.51 26.16 -5.00
CA PHE A 26 -15.76 24.96 -4.68
C PHE A 26 -14.62 24.81 -5.68
N GLY A 27 -13.38 24.91 -5.18
CA GLY A 27 -12.16 24.91 -5.97
C GLY A 27 -12.20 23.91 -7.12
N LYS A 28 -11.75 24.34 -8.30
CA LYS A 28 -11.63 23.50 -9.50
C LYS A 28 -10.99 22.17 -9.07
N ALA A 29 -11.76 21.08 -9.16
CA ALA A 29 -11.19 19.75 -9.09
C ALA A 29 -10.12 19.69 -10.18
N HIS A 30 -8.85 19.63 -9.78
CA HIS A 30 -7.76 19.52 -10.73
C HIS A 30 -7.98 18.26 -11.56
N ALA A 31 -8.12 18.44 -12.88
CA ALA A 31 -8.29 17.33 -13.80
C ALA A 31 -7.06 16.42 -13.75
N TYR A 32 -7.28 15.15 -13.45
CA TYR A 32 -6.25 14.10 -13.40
C TYR A 32 -5.50 14.00 -14.73
N ASN A 33 -4.19 14.19 -14.71
CA ASN A 33 -3.36 14.13 -15.91
C ASN A 33 -2.74 12.73 -16.08
N LYS A 34 -3.26 11.93 -17.01
CA LYS A 34 -2.80 10.56 -17.30
C LYS A 34 -1.34 10.50 -17.75
N ASP A 35 -0.85 11.51 -18.45
CA ASP A 35 0.52 11.54 -18.99
C ASP A 35 1.54 12.00 -17.94
N ARG A 36 1.06 12.53 -16.81
CA ARG A 36 1.86 13.07 -15.72
C ARG A 36 1.38 12.54 -14.39
N CYS A 37 1.36 11.22 -14.28
CA CYS A 37 0.92 10.52 -13.08
C CYS A 37 1.94 9.47 -12.65
N LYS A 38 2.13 9.33 -11.34
CA LYS A 38 2.87 8.24 -10.72
C LYS A 38 1.95 7.36 -9.90
N THR A 39 2.08 6.05 -10.04
CA THR A 39 1.26 5.07 -9.35
C THR A 39 1.94 4.63 -8.06
N LEU A 40 1.33 4.97 -6.93
CA LEU A 40 1.73 4.50 -5.62
C LEU A 40 0.85 3.30 -5.24
N LEU A 41 1.47 2.12 -5.08
CA LEU A 41 0.81 0.98 -4.46
C LEU A 41 0.97 1.09 -2.93
N VAL A 42 -0.14 1.11 -2.20
CA VAL A 42 -0.13 1.02 -0.74
C VAL A 42 -0.58 -0.38 -0.34
N ILE A 43 0.30 -1.09 0.38
CA ILE A 43 0.02 -2.41 0.93
C ILE A 43 -0.40 -2.25 2.38
N ASP A 44 -1.71 -2.19 2.60
CA ASP A 44 -2.32 -1.96 3.91
C ASP A 44 -3.76 -2.46 3.96
N GLU A 45 -4.27 -2.63 5.18
CA GLU A 45 -5.68 -2.95 5.44
C GLU A 45 -6.61 -1.81 5.01
N PRO A 46 -7.86 -2.10 4.57
CA PRO A 46 -8.79 -1.11 4.03
C PRO A 46 -9.31 -0.11 5.08
N HIS A 47 -8.99 -0.30 6.36
CA HIS A 47 -9.36 0.61 7.46
C HIS A 47 -8.85 2.05 7.29
N THR A 48 -7.79 2.25 6.51
CA THR A 48 -7.16 3.56 6.25
C THR A 48 -7.27 3.85 4.77
N ASP A 49 -8.03 4.90 4.41
CA ASP A 49 -8.12 5.36 3.02
C ASP A 49 -6.91 6.24 2.68
N TRP A 50 -5.86 5.63 2.15
CA TRP A 50 -4.64 6.34 1.76
C TRP A 50 -4.87 7.32 0.61
N SER A 51 -5.86 7.08 -0.25
CA SER A 51 -6.19 7.98 -1.36
C SER A 51 -6.60 9.36 -0.85
N LYS A 52 -7.24 9.43 0.32
CA LYS A 52 -7.60 10.69 0.99
C LYS A 52 -6.36 11.52 1.36
N TYR A 53 -5.31 10.89 1.87
CA TYR A 53 -4.09 11.58 2.35
C TYR A 53 -3.20 12.07 1.19
N PHE A 54 -3.22 11.36 0.07
CA PHE A 54 -2.49 11.75 -1.15
C PHE A 54 -3.31 12.62 -2.10
N ARG A 55 -4.60 12.86 -1.82
CA ARG A 55 -5.45 13.71 -2.67
C ARG A 55 -4.86 15.11 -2.82
N GLY A 56 -4.68 15.54 -4.06
CA GLY A 56 -4.13 16.86 -4.40
C GLY A 56 -2.64 17.02 -4.12
N ARG A 57 -1.96 15.99 -3.60
CA ARG A 57 -0.50 15.97 -3.48
C ARG A 57 0.11 15.77 -4.87
N LYS A 58 1.23 16.45 -5.13
CA LYS A 58 1.93 16.41 -6.41
C LYS A 58 3.42 16.16 -6.20
N ILE A 59 4.04 15.44 -7.14
CA ILE A 59 5.49 15.25 -7.20
C ILE A 59 6.09 16.32 -8.11
N LEU A 60 7.16 16.97 -7.66
CA LEU A 60 7.89 18.01 -8.40
C LEU A 60 6.98 19.12 -8.99
N THR A 61 5.86 19.38 -8.32
CA THR A 61 4.84 20.43 -8.61
C THR A 61 3.69 20.01 -9.54
N ASP A 62 3.85 18.99 -10.37
CA ASP A 62 2.91 18.76 -11.49
C ASP A 62 2.54 17.30 -11.78
N TYR A 63 3.27 16.33 -11.24
CA TYR A 63 2.88 14.92 -11.34
C TYR A 63 1.80 14.58 -10.32
N ASP A 64 0.66 14.06 -10.78
CA ASP A 64 -0.39 13.50 -9.93
C ASP A 64 0.05 12.17 -9.31
N ILE A 65 -0.52 11.84 -8.15
CA ILE A 65 -0.30 10.55 -7.48
C ILE A 65 -1.58 9.73 -7.60
N ARG A 66 -1.53 8.65 -8.36
CA ARG A 66 -2.58 7.62 -8.38
C ARG A 66 -2.29 6.61 -7.28
N VAL A 67 -3.15 6.57 -6.27
CA VAL A 67 -3.09 5.56 -5.21
C VAL A 67 -3.85 4.32 -5.64
N GLU A 68 -3.19 3.17 -5.61
CA GLU A 68 -3.81 1.85 -5.62
C GLU A 68 -3.57 1.24 -4.23
N GLN A 69 -4.58 0.62 -3.64
CA GLN A 69 -4.48 0.05 -2.30
C GLN A 69 -4.99 -1.39 -2.29
N ALA A 70 -4.25 -2.29 -1.64
CA ALA A 70 -4.59 -3.69 -1.48
C ALA A 70 -3.85 -4.31 -0.29
N VAL A 71 -4.34 -5.42 0.24
CA VAL A 71 -3.58 -6.26 1.18
C VAL A 71 -2.66 -7.23 0.41
N PHE A 72 -1.61 -7.76 1.06
CA PHE A 72 -0.70 -8.72 0.42
C PHE A 72 -1.42 -9.95 -0.18
N ALA A 73 -2.49 -10.41 0.48
CA ALA A 73 -3.24 -11.59 0.05
C ALA A 73 -3.87 -11.44 -1.35
N ASP A 74 -4.24 -10.22 -1.71
CA ASP A 74 -4.94 -9.90 -2.96
C ASP A 74 -3.97 -9.54 -4.09
N ILE A 75 -2.66 -9.47 -3.81
CA ILE A 75 -1.65 -9.10 -4.78
C ILE A 75 -1.12 -10.33 -5.50
N ARG A 76 -1.13 -10.27 -6.83
CA ARG A 76 -0.32 -11.09 -7.72
C ARG A 76 0.65 -10.17 -8.45
N LEU A 77 1.89 -10.64 -8.61
CA LEU A 77 2.94 -9.86 -9.24
C LEU A 77 3.67 -10.70 -10.29
N THR A 78 3.96 -10.07 -11.42
CA THR A 78 4.95 -10.54 -12.40
C THR A 78 6.07 -9.51 -12.46
N ALA A 79 7.29 -9.95 -12.17
CA ALA A 79 8.48 -9.11 -12.16
C ALA A 79 9.35 -9.41 -13.37
N ASN A 80 9.83 -8.36 -14.04
CA ASN A 80 10.81 -8.46 -15.11
C ASN A 80 11.87 -7.36 -14.92
N THR A 81 13.14 -7.72 -15.03
CA THR A 81 14.28 -6.81 -14.83
C THR A 81 14.33 -5.66 -15.83
N HIS A 82 13.74 -5.82 -17.02
CA HIS A 82 13.74 -4.82 -18.09
C HIS A 82 12.38 -4.11 -18.23
N PHE A 83 11.28 -4.85 -18.09
CA PHE A 83 9.92 -4.35 -18.32
C PHE A 83 9.18 -3.90 -17.05
N GLY A 84 9.83 -4.02 -15.90
CA GLY A 84 9.35 -3.61 -14.59
C GLY A 84 8.38 -4.62 -13.95
N CYS A 85 7.55 -4.11 -13.05
CA CYS A 85 6.58 -4.91 -12.30
C CYS A 85 5.17 -4.69 -12.84
N THR A 86 4.45 -5.78 -13.12
CA THR A 86 3.00 -5.75 -13.30
C THR A 86 2.34 -6.37 -12.08
N VAL A 87 1.47 -5.59 -11.43
CA VAL A 87 0.64 -6.03 -10.31
C VAL A 87 -0.77 -6.29 -10.83
N GLU A 88 -1.36 -7.40 -10.41
CA GLU A 88 -2.76 -7.75 -10.63
C GLU A 88 -3.42 -7.91 -9.27
N LEU A 89 -4.54 -7.21 -9.07
CA LEU A 89 -5.33 -7.32 -7.85
C LEU A 89 -6.43 -8.35 -8.05
N MET A 90 -6.47 -9.33 -7.16
CA MET A 90 -7.60 -10.23 -7.01
C MET A 90 -8.69 -9.48 -6.24
N GLY A 91 -9.95 -9.62 -6.66
CA GLY A 91 -11.08 -9.02 -5.94
C GLY A 91 -11.13 -9.53 -4.49
N SER A 92 -11.58 -8.66 -3.57
CA SER A 92 -11.71 -8.99 -2.15
C SER A 92 -12.49 -10.29 -1.96
N GLY A 93 -11.82 -11.33 -1.43
CA GLY A 93 -12.45 -12.63 -1.14
C GLY A 93 -12.32 -13.69 -2.24
N GLY A 94 -11.46 -13.50 -3.25
CA GLY A 94 -11.20 -14.52 -4.29
C GLY A 94 -12.36 -14.78 -5.24
N GLN A 95 -13.51 -14.14 -5.04
CA GLN A 95 -14.61 -14.10 -5.99
C GLN A 95 -14.60 -12.76 -6.71
N GLN A 96 -14.49 -12.85 -8.04
CA GLN A 96 -14.77 -11.74 -8.94
C GLN A 96 -16.23 -11.35 -8.77
N ALA A 97 -16.51 -10.37 -7.92
CA ALA A 97 -17.83 -9.78 -7.86
C ALA A 97 -18.07 -9.04 -9.19
N ASP A 98 -19.01 -9.58 -9.97
CA ASP A 98 -19.78 -8.87 -10.99
C ASP A 98 -19.05 -8.49 -12.29
N GLY A 99 -18.42 -9.48 -12.95
CA GLY A 99 -17.92 -9.35 -14.33
C GLY A 99 -16.79 -8.32 -14.53
N LYS A 100 -16.24 -7.76 -13.45
CA LYS A 100 -15.08 -6.87 -13.49
C LYS A 100 -13.82 -7.70 -13.60
N SER A 101 -13.19 -7.62 -14.77
CA SER A 101 -11.88 -8.19 -15.05
C SER A 101 -10.86 -7.80 -13.98
N ALA A 102 -9.95 -8.73 -13.68
CA ALA A 102 -8.83 -8.45 -12.78
C ALA A 102 -8.09 -7.19 -13.24
N ARG A 103 -7.86 -6.27 -12.30
CA ARG A 103 -7.28 -4.97 -12.61
C ARG A 103 -5.76 -5.08 -12.49
N SER A 104 -5.07 -4.82 -13.60
CA SER A 104 -3.61 -4.78 -13.64
C SER A 104 -3.07 -3.35 -13.78
N PHE A 105 -1.92 -3.10 -13.17
CA PHE A 105 -1.18 -1.83 -13.28
C PHE A 105 0.30 -2.03 -13.00
N LYS A 106 1.11 -1.02 -13.34
CA LYS A 106 2.54 -0.97 -13.01
C LYS A 106 2.78 0.07 -11.91
N PRO A 107 3.19 -0.33 -10.69
CA PRO A 107 3.53 0.63 -9.64
C PRO A 107 4.85 1.33 -9.95
N ASP A 108 4.92 2.64 -9.70
CA ASP A 108 6.17 3.40 -9.70
C ASP A 108 6.85 3.38 -8.33
N PHE A 109 6.09 3.16 -7.26
CA PHE A 109 6.56 3.11 -5.88
C PHE A 109 5.62 2.25 -5.02
N VAL A 110 6.13 1.63 -3.95
CA VAL A 110 5.31 0.86 -2.99
C VAL A 110 5.49 1.38 -1.56
N LEU A 111 4.38 1.66 -0.89
CA LEU A 111 4.31 1.91 0.55
C LEU A 111 3.85 0.63 1.25
N VAL A 112 4.68 0.06 2.13
CA VAL A 112 4.36 -1.18 2.85
C VAL A 112 4.00 -0.85 4.30
N ARG A 113 2.76 -1.14 4.68
CA ARG A 113 2.23 -0.93 6.04
C ARG A 113 1.74 -2.20 6.71
N GLN A 114 1.53 -3.27 5.95
CA GLN A 114 1.22 -4.60 6.47
C GLN A 114 2.50 -5.37 6.85
N HIS A 115 2.41 -6.27 7.83
CA HIS A 115 3.52 -7.18 8.16
C HIS A 115 3.84 -8.10 6.98
N VAL A 116 5.11 -8.13 6.58
CA VAL A 116 5.59 -8.96 5.46
C VAL A 116 5.53 -10.45 5.78
N ARG A 117 5.69 -10.81 7.06
CA ARG A 117 5.59 -12.18 7.55
C ARG A 117 4.90 -12.20 8.90
N ASP A 118 4.04 -13.19 9.08
CA ASP A 118 3.36 -13.54 10.31
C ASP A 118 3.46 -15.07 10.53
N ALA A 119 2.82 -15.60 11.57
CA ALA A 119 2.92 -17.01 11.96
C ALA A 119 2.48 -17.99 10.84
N ASP A 120 1.40 -17.67 10.12
CA ASP A 120 0.79 -18.52 9.08
C ASP A 120 0.99 -17.96 7.65
N LYS A 121 1.44 -16.71 7.54
CA LYS A 121 1.50 -15.96 6.27
C LYS A 121 2.89 -15.44 5.98
N ASP A 122 3.38 -15.71 4.78
CA ASP A 122 4.69 -15.25 4.32
C ASP A 122 4.60 -14.59 2.94
N TRP A 123 4.83 -13.28 2.93
CA TRP A 123 4.79 -12.43 1.75
C TRP A 123 6.17 -11.95 1.29
N ARG A 124 7.26 -12.48 1.86
CA ARG A 124 8.63 -12.12 1.47
C ARG A 124 8.89 -12.28 -0.02
N ARG A 125 8.23 -13.26 -0.66
CA ARG A 125 8.24 -13.47 -2.11
C ARG A 125 7.78 -12.25 -2.92
N LEU A 126 6.81 -11.48 -2.40
CA LEU A 126 6.33 -10.25 -3.07
C LEU A 126 7.36 -9.12 -2.93
N ILE A 127 8.00 -9.00 -1.77
CA ILE A 127 9.11 -8.04 -1.56
C ILE A 127 10.28 -8.34 -2.51
N ILE A 128 10.65 -9.62 -2.65
CA ILE A 128 11.66 -10.05 -3.63
C ILE A 128 11.22 -9.66 -5.05
N GLY A 129 9.94 -9.88 -5.40
CA GLY A 129 9.39 -9.51 -6.70
C GLY A 129 9.53 -8.02 -7.01
N PHE A 130 9.16 -7.14 -6.08
CA PHE A 130 9.33 -5.70 -6.24
C PHE A 130 10.80 -5.31 -6.41
N MET A 131 11.68 -5.88 -5.59
CA MET A 131 13.13 -5.65 -5.70
C MET A 131 13.69 -6.13 -7.03
N HIS A 132 13.27 -7.31 -7.50
CA HIS A 132 13.68 -7.89 -8.78
C HIS A 132 13.27 -7.04 -9.99
N ALA A 133 12.10 -6.42 -9.91
CA ALA A 133 11.60 -5.48 -10.92
C ALA A 133 12.14 -4.05 -10.77
N GLY A 134 12.98 -3.78 -9.77
CA GLY A 134 13.53 -2.44 -9.52
C GLY A 134 12.50 -1.42 -9.00
N VAL A 135 11.37 -1.87 -8.42
CA VAL A 135 10.36 -0.96 -7.87
C VAL A 135 10.79 -0.50 -6.47
N PRO A 136 10.96 0.81 -6.23
CA PRO A 136 11.33 1.33 -4.94
C PRO A 136 10.21 1.16 -3.90
N THR A 137 10.60 0.96 -2.65
CA THR A 137 9.68 0.71 -1.54
C THR A 137 10.03 1.55 -0.31
N ILE A 138 9.02 1.84 0.52
CA ILE A 138 9.23 2.38 1.86
C ILE A 138 8.53 1.52 2.94
N ASN A 139 9.22 1.03 3.97
CA ASN A 139 10.69 1.00 4.11
C ASN A 139 11.37 0.25 2.94
N SER A 140 12.69 0.35 2.80
CA SER A 140 13.42 -0.28 1.69
C SER A 140 13.18 -1.79 1.64
N ALA A 141 13.22 -2.39 0.44
CA ALA A 141 12.98 -3.82 0.26
C ALA A 141 13.93 -4.68 1.10
N MET A 142 15.18 -4.24 1.24
CA MET A 142 16.18 -4.87 2.11
C MET A 142 15.78 -4.83 3.59
N ALA A 143 15.32 -3.67 4.08
CA ALA A 143 14.86 -3.55 5.46
C ALA A 143 13.60 -4.40 5.70
N LEU A 144 12.64 -4.35 4.79
CA LEU A 144 11.42 -5.16 4.85
C LEU A 144 11.72 -6.66 4.87
N PHE A 145 12.68 -7.12 4.05
CA PHE A 145 13.09 -8.51 4.02
C PHE A 145 13.81 -8.92 5.31
N ASN A 146 14.80 -8.15 5.76
CA ASN A 146 15.60 -8.49 6.94
C ASN A 146 14.81 -8.38 8.25
N CYS A 147 13.90 -7.42 8.37
CA CYS A 147 13.07 -7.24 9.58
C CYS A 147 11.89 -8.23 9.65
N SER A 148 11.73 -9.13 8.68
CA SER A 148 10.68 -10.15 8.68
C SER A 148 10.95 -11.33 9.62
N GLU A 149 12.17 -11.46 10.14
CA GLU A 149 12.55 -12.43 11.16
C GLU A 149 12.92 -11.71 12.46
N ARG A 150 12.15 -11.98 13.52
CA ARG A 150 12.29 -11.29 14.81
C ARG A 150 13.62 -11.64 15.47
N ALA A 151 14.04 -12.91 15.42
CA ALA A 151 15.31 -13.34 15.98
C ALA A 151 16.51 -12.68 15.27
N TRP A 152 16.41 -12.53 13.95
CA TRP A 152 17.42 -11.83 13.15
C TRP A 152 17.50 -10.34 13.51
N LEU A 153 16.36 -9.67 13.64
CA LEU A 153 16.30 -8.28 14.08
C LEU A 153 16.90 -8.11 15.49
N PHE A 154 16.56 -9.01 16.41
CA PHE A 154 17.09 -8.99 17.77
C PHE A 154 18.61 -9.11 17.80
N ALA A 155 19.20 -9.96 16.95
CA ALA A 155 20.65 -10.05 16.82
C ALA A 155 21.30 -8.72 16.41
N HIS A 156 20.67 -7.91 15.56
CA HIS A 156 21.14 -6.55 15.25
C HIS A 156 21.04 -5.60 16.46
N LEU A 157 19.99 -5.73 17.27
CA LEU A 157 19.87 -4.96 18.52
C LEU A 157 20.98 -5.33 19.51
N ALA A 158 21.29 -6.63 19.64
CA ALA A 158 22.40 -7.10 20.47
C ALA A 158 23.75 -6.54 19.99
N GLN A 159 23.98 -6.47 18.67
CA GLN A 159 25.18 -5.84 18.11
C GLN A 159 25.26 -4.32 18.36
N ILE A 160 24.12 -3.64 18.49
CA ILE A 160 24.08 -2.24 18.90
C ILE A 160 24.47 -2.14 20.38
N GLN A 161 23.84 -2.93 21.25
CA GLN A 161 24.17 -3.02 22.68
C GLN A 161 25.67 -3.27 22.89
N SER A 162 26.26 -4.26 22.23
CA SER A 162 27.68 -4.57 22.37
C SER A 162 28.62 -3.42 21.96
N ARG A 163 28.17 -2.52 21.08
CA ARG A 163 28.96 -1.35 20.66
C ARG A 163 28.82 -0.16 21.61
N VAL A 164 27.63 0.06 22.17
CA VAL A 164 27.33 1.27 22.94
C VAL A 164 27.28 1.05 24.45
N GLY A 165 27.26 -0.21 24.90
CA GLY A 165 27.16 -0.61 26.30
C GLY A 165 25.72 -0.67 26.83
N ASP A 166 25.52 -1.49 27.87
CA ASP A 166 24.22 -1.81 28.44
C ASP A 166 23.51 -0.58 29.03
N ASP A 167 24.26 0.33 29.66
CA ASP A 167 23.71 1.56 30.24
C ASP A 167 23.10 2.49 29.17
N ASN A 168 23.67 2.50 27.96
CA ASN A 168 23.21 3.34 26.86
C ASN A 168 22.13 2.67 26.01
N PHE A 169 22.13 1.34 25.95
CA PHE A 169 21.16 0.55 25.21
C PHE A 169 20.76 -0.70 26.00
N PRO A 170 19.84 -0.55 26.97
CA PRO A 170 19.45 -1.65 27.87
C PRO A 170 18.52 -2.63 27.14
N LEU A 171 19.12 -3.57 26.40
CA LEU A 171 18.39 -4.64 25.74
C LEU A 171 18.12 -5.77 26.75
N ILE A 172 16.92 -6.32 26.70
CA ILE A 172 16.55 -7.48 27.53
C ILE A 172 17.47 -8.67 27.21
N GLU A 173 17.88 -9.43 28.23
CA GLU A 173 18.56 -10.70 28.00
C GLU A 173 17.58 -11.68 27.33
N GLN A 174 18.04 -12.37 26.29
CA GLN A 174 17.21 -13.33 25.57
C GLN A 174 18.01 -14.55 25.14
N ASN A 175 17.50 -15.75 25.44
CA ASN A 175 17.98 -16.99 24.87
C ASN A 175 17.38 -17.27 23.48
N TYR A 176 18.21 -17.59 22.48
CA TYR A 176 17.76 -18.07 21.16
C TYR A 176 18.02 -19.57 21.00
N PHE A 177 16.97 -20.32 20.68
CA PHE A 177 17.03 -21.75 20.38
C PHE A 177 16.69 -21.96 18.90
N PRO A 178 17.62 -22.45 18.06
CA PRO A 178 17.36 -22.70 16.64
C PRO A 178 16.23 -23.71 16.40
N CYS A 179 16.09 -24.69 17.29
CA CYS A 179 15.03 -25.68 17.25
C CYS A 179 14.58 -26.09 18.65
N TYR A 180 13.44 -26.78 18.74
CA TYR A 180 12.88 -27.21 20.02
C TYR A 180 13.76 -28.27 20.71
N GLN A 181 14.54 -29.05 19.95
CA GLN A 181 15.43 -30.07 20.51
C GLN A 181 16.55 -29.45 21.36
N ASP A 182 17.05 -28.27 20.99
CA ASP A 182 18.07 -27.55 21.75
C ASP A 182 17.52 -27.07 23.09
N LEU A 183 16.26 -26.61 23.10
CA LEU A 183 15.54 -26.27 24.32
C LEU A 183 15.34 -27.49 25.22
N GLU A 184 14.88 -28.61 24.65
CA GLU A 184 14.72 -29.86 25.42
C GLU A 184 16.02 -30.34 26.03
N PHE A 185 17.12 -30.27 25.28
CA PHE A 185 18.44 -30.65 25.76
C PHE A 185 18.85 -29.81 26.97
N LYS A 186 18.69 -28.48 26.90
CA LYS A 186 19.03 -27.56 27.99
C LYS A 186 18.17 -27.81 29.24
N LEU A 187 16.87 -28.05 29.06
CA LEU A 187 15.95 -28.37 30.18
C LEU A 187 16.28 -29.71 30.84
N ARG A 188 16.63 -30.75 30.06
CA ARG A 188 16.97 -32.08 30.59
C ARG A 188 18.33 -32.13 31.28
N ALA A 189 19.29 -31.37 30.76
CA ALA A 189 20.64 -31.31 31.33
C ALA A 189 20.66 -30.69 32.74
N ASN A 190 19.66 -29.89 33.09
CA ASN A 190 19.65 -29.11 34.31
C ASN A 190 18.30 -29.28 35.05
N ARG A 191 18.16 -30.37 35.81
CA ARG A 191 16.91 -30.78 36.48
C ARG A 191 16.37 -29.77 37.52
N SER A 192 17.17 -28.76 37.88
CA SER A 192 16.82 -27.71 38.84
C SER A 192 16.45 -26.36 38.22
N THR A 193 16.64 -26.15 36.92
CA THR A 193 16.25 -24.89 36.24
C THR A 193 14.75 -24.84 35.97
N ASN A 194 14.10 -23.74 36.35
CA ASN A 194 12.72 -23.48 36.00
C ASN A 194 12.62 -23.20 34.49
N PHE A 195 11.54 -23.64 33.85
CA PHE A 195 11.27 -23.36 32.43
C PHE A 195 11.35 -21.86 32.13
N LEU A 196 10.84 -21.01 33.03
CA LEU A 196 10.85 -19.56 32.84
C LEU A 196 12.27 -18.97 32.84
N ASP A 197 13.22 -19.59 33.55
CA ASP A 197 14.62 -19.13 33.58
C ASP A 197 15.40 -19.52 32.33
N VAL A 198 14.85 -20.43 31.52
CA VAL A 198 15.49 -20.94 30.30
C VAL A 198 14.97 -20.24 29.04
N VAL A 199 13.71 -19.78 29.09
CA VAL A 199 13.02 -19.16 27.94
C VAL A 199 13.16 -17.63 27.92
N ASN A 200 13.34 -17.02 29.09
CA ASN A 200 13.88 -15.66 29.17
C ASN A 200 15.39 -15.74 28.89
#